data_AF-A0A2K0TV87-F1
#
_entry.id   AF-A0A2K0TV87-F1
#
_cell.length_a   1.000
_cell.length_b   1.000
_cell.length_c   1.000
_cell.angle_alpha   90.00
_cell.angle_beta   90.00
_cell.angle_gamma   90.00
#
_symmetry.space_group_name_H-M   'P 1'
#
loop_
_entity.id
_entity.type
_entity.pdbx_description
1 polymer ?
#
loop_
_entity_poly.entity_id
_entity_poly.type
_entity_poly.pdbx_seq_one_letter_code
_entity_poly.pdbx_strand_id
1 'polypeptide(L)'
;MSSENVSAAAPEKAEQAEAPALTPETPLAKFTARLADIIKESAHSEMWGVELSSEASHAPTQVVLQKFLRANNGDLASAEKQLAAALAWREKWQPTKLVSEAFNKDKFGGLGFVTNHKDEAGNNTVITWNIYGSVKDNKATFGDVTE
;
A
#
# COMPACT_ATOMS: atom_id res chain seq x y z
N MET A 1 -35.41 55.08 51.56
CA MET A 1 -35.45 53.78 52.25
C MET A 1 -36.26 52.85 51.37
N SER A 2 -35.65 52.32 50.31
CA SER A 2 -34.86 51.09 50.33
C SER A 2 -35.76 49.88 50.51
N SER A 3 -36.06 49.23 49.39
CA SER A 3 -36.45 47.82 49.33
C SER A 3 -35.80 47.25 48.08
N GLU A 4 -34.51 46.97 48.20
CA GLU A 4 -33.80 45.95 47.42
C GLU A 4 -34.14 44.56 47.97
N ASN A 5 -34.32 43.57 47.10
CA ASN A 5 -34.00 42.13 47.23
C ASN A 5 -34.99 41.27 46.42
N VAL A 6 -34.65 40.23 45.66
CA VAL A 6 -33.43 39.67 45.06
C VAL A 6 -33.97 38.92 43.85
N SER A 7 -33.51 39.24 42.63
CA SER A 7 -33.68 38.31 41.50
C SER A 7 -32.49 37.36 41.54
N ALA A 8 -32.76 36.09 41.81
CA ALA A 8 -31.77 35.04 41.87
C ALA A 8 -31.13 34.83 40.49
N ALA A 9 -29.88 35.27 40.33
CA ALA A 9 -29.04 34.90 39.22
C ALA A 9 -28.67 33.41 39.34
N ALA A 10 -29.15 32.60 38.40
CA ALA A 10 -28.67 31.24 38.18
C ALA A 10 -27.23 31.28 37.63
N PRO A 11 -26.37 30.32 38.01
CA PRO A 11 -24.95 30.37 37.66
C PRO A 11 -24.73 30.14 36.17
N GLU A 12 -23.90 31.00 35.61
CA GLU A 12 -23.35 30.97 34.27
C GLU A 12 -22.62 29.64 34.04
N LYS A 13 -23.14 28.84 33.11
CA LYS A 13 -22.55 27.57 32.69
C LYS A 13 -21.28 27.88 31.91
N ALA A 14 -20.13 27.70 32.56
CA ALA A 14 -18.82 27.78 31.93
C ALA A 14 -18.80 26.89 30.68
N GLU A 15 -18.60 27.53 29.53
CA GLU A 15 -18.38 26.92 28.24
C GLU A 15 -17.02 26.20 28.28
N GLN A 16 -17.08 24.88 28.47
CA GLN A 16 -15.92 24.01 28.34
C GLN A 16 -15.51 24.05 26.87
N ALA A 17 -14.39 24.73 26.60
CA ALA A 17 -13.64 24.58 25.36
C ALA A 17 -13.32 23.09 25.17
N GLU A 18 -13.97 22.48 24.19
CA GLU A 18 -13.77 21.11 23.78
C GLU A 18 -12.35 20.99 23.22
N ALA A 19 -11.47 20.31 23.95
CA ALA A 19 -10.15 19.92 23.46
C ALA A 19 -10.34 19.11 22.16
N PRO A 20 -9.51 19.30 21.13
CA PRO A 20 -9.67 18.56 19.88
C PRO A 20 -9.60 17.07 20.18
N ALA A 21 -10.63 16.35 19.77
CA ALA A 21 -10.72 14.90 19.90
C ALA A 21 -9.48 14.27 19.26
N LEU A 22 -8.56 13.79 20.11
CA LEU A 22 -7.46 12.93 19.70
C LEU A 22 -8.07 11.65 19.16
N THR A 23 -8.27 11.60 17.84
CA THR A 23 -8.63 10.36 17.16
C THR A 23 -7.60 9.31 17.55
N PRO A 24 -8.00 8.09 17.97
CA PRO A 24 -7.05 7.06 18.31
C PRO A 24 -6.19 6.79 17.07
N GLU A 25 -4.90 7.11 17.15
CA GLU A 25 -3.97 6.93 16.03
C GLU A 25 -3.82 5.44 15.72
N THR A 26 -4.56 4.99 14.71
CA THR A 26 -4.49 3.62 14.21
C THR A 26 -3.08 3.34 13.65
N PRO A 27 -2.62 2.07 13.63
CA PRO A 27 -1.36 1.72 13.00
C PRO A 27 -1.25 2.21 11.55
N LEU A 28 -2.36 2.21 10.80
CA LEU A 28 -2.42 2.73 9.43
C LEU A 28 -2.23 4.25 9.36
N ALA A 29 -2.80 5.01 10.29
CA ALA A 29 -2.60 6.46 10.35
C ALA A 29 -1.14 6.81 10.66
N LYS A 30 -0.53 6.10 11.62
CA LYS A 30 0.91 6.24 11.93
C LYS A 30 1.77 5.86 10.74
N PHE A 31 1.44 4.77 10.05
CA PHE A 31 2.18 4.34 8.87
C PHE A 31 2.09 5.37 7.73
N THR A 32 0.92 5.95 7.52
CA THR A 32 0.72 7.01 6.53
C THR A 32 1.57 8.23 6.84
N ALA A 33 1.62 8.65 8.10
CA ALA A 33 2.46 9.78 8.53
C ALA A 33 3.96 9.54 8.31
N ARG A 34 4.41 8.27 8.37
CA ARG A 34 5.81 7.88 8.14
C ARG A 34 6.17 7.67 6.67
N LEU A 35 5.18 7.63 5.77
CA LEU A 35 5.39 7.27 4.37
C LEU A 35 6.35 8.22 3.64
N ALA A 36 6.26 9.54 3.89
CA ALA A 36 7.13 10.52 3.25
C ALA A 36 8.62 10.27 3.56
N ASP A 37 8.93 9.93 4.81
CA ASP A 37 10.28 9.59 5.25
C ASP A 37 10.76 8.30 4.58
N ILE A 38 9.91 7.27 4.54
CA ILE A 38 10.23 5.98 3.92
C ILE A 38 10.54 6.14 2.43
N ILE A 39 9.72 6.90 1.69
CA ILE A 39 9.94 7.17 0.26
C ILE A 39 11.28 7.90 0.05
N LYS A 40 11.59 8.86 0.92
CA LYS A 40 12.86 9.60 0.86
C LYS A 40 14.05 8.69 1.11
N GLU A 41 13.96 7.79 2.08
CA GLU A 41 15.01 6.82 2.41
C GLU A 41 15.20 5.78 1.29
N SER A 42 14.12 5.34 0.64
CA SER A 42 14.18 4.34 -0.44
C SER A 42 14.42 4.94 -1.83
N ALA A 43 14.43 6.27 -1.96
CA ALA A 43 14.55 7.00 -3.23
C ALA A 43 13.55 6.56 -4.33
N HIS A 44 12.41 5.99 -3.93
CA HIS A 44 11.41 5.41 -4.83
C HIS A 44 10.03 5.42 -4.21
N SER A 45 9.03 5.75 -5.02
CA SER A 45 7.65 6.04 -4.60
C SER A 45 6.59 5.18 -5.28
N GLU A 46 6.97 4.17 -6.06
CA GLU A 46 6.02 3.32 -6.79
C GLU A 46 5.94 1.91 -6.19
N MET A 47 4.71 1.40 -6.02
CA MET A 47 4.44 0.03 -5.59
C MET A 47 3.28 -0.58 -6.38
N TRP A 48 3.53 -1.69 -7.08
CA TRP A 48 2.53 -2.45 -7.86
C TRP A 48 1.71 -1.61 -8.86
N GLY A 49 2.32 -0.63 -9.49
CA GLY A 49 1.72 0.33 -10.42
C GLY A 49 1.05 1.53 -9.74
N VAL A 50 1.13 1.64 -8.41
CA VAL A 50 0.57 2.75 -7.64
C VAL A 50 1.67 3.73 -7.24
N GLU A 51 1.52 4.99 -7.64
CA GLU A 51 2.33 6.08 -7.11
C GLU A 51 1.87 6.39 -5.67
N LEU A 52 2.80 6.26 -4.73
CA LEU A 52 2.51 6.41 -3.31
C LEU A 52 2.39 7.89 -2.95
N SER A 53 1.26 8.26 -2.35
CA SER A 53 1.00 9.62 -1.87
C SER A 53 0.93 9.64 -0.35
N SER A 54 1.51 10.68 0.26
CA SER A 54 1.44 10.89 1.72
C SER A 54 0.07 11.36 2.21
N GLU A 55 -0.86 11.64 1.28
CA GLU A 55 -2.22 12.05 1.61
C GLU A 55 -3.04 10.87 2.13
N ALA A 56 -3.60 11.01 3.33
CA ALA A 56 -4.46 9.98 3.93
C ALA A 56 -5.72 9.69 3.10
N SER A 57 -6.17 10.65 2.29
CA SER A 57 -7.30 10.51 1.37
C SER A 57 -6.98 9.68 0.12
N HIS A 58 -5.70 9.39 -0.16
CA HIS A 58 -5.31 8.60 -1.32
C HIS A 58 -5.55 7.11 -1.10
N ALA A 59 -6.77 6.66 -1.41
CA ALA A 59 -7.23 5.29 -1.17
C ALA A 59 -6.30 4.18 -1.71
N PRO A 60 -5.70 4.27 -2.92
CA PRO A 60 -4.76 3.26 -3.40
C PRO A 60 -3.55 3.07 -2.48
N THR A 61 -2.96 4.17 -1.99
CA THR A 61 -1.85 4.09 -1.04
C THR A 61 -2.29 3.45 0.27
N GLN A 62 -3.46 3.81 0.79
CA GLN A 62 -3.98 3.22 2.03
C GLN A 62 -4.13 1.69 1.89
N VAL A 63 -4.58 1.19 0.74
CA VAL A 63 -4.65 -0.26 0.46
C VAL A 63 -3.26 -0.90 0.45
N VAL A 64 -2.25 -0.24 -0.14
CA VAL A 64 -0.86 -0.73 -0.13
C VAL A 64 -0.33 -0.82 1.29
N LEU A 65 -0.42 0.26 2.08
CA LEU A 65 0.04 0.29 3.47
C LEU A 65 -0.67 -0.76 4.33
N GLN A 66 -1.99 -0.91 4.15
CA GLN A 66 -2.77 -1.92 4.85
C GLN A 66 -2.33 -3.36 4.51
N LYS A 67 -1.90 -3.62 3.27
CA LYS A 67 -1.35 -4.93 2.86
C LYS A 67 -0.03 -5.23 3.59
N PHE A 68 0.88 -4.25 3.68
CA PHE A 68 2.12 -4.41 4.45
C PHE A 68 1.84 -4.62 5.94
N LEU A 69 0.91 -3.86 6.54
CA LEU A 69 0.50 -4.11 7.93
C LEU A 69 -0.06 -5.51 8.12
N ARG A 70 -0.95 -5.99 7.24
CA ARG A 70 -1.51 -7.35 7.33
C ARG A 70 -0.43 -8.42 7.18
N ALA A 71 0.53 -8.24 6.28
CA ALA A 71 1.65 -9.15 6.10
C ALA A 71 2.56 -9.25 7.34
N ASN A 72 2.60 -8.20 8.17
CA ASN A 72 3.37 -8.14 9.41
C ASN A 72 2.48 -8.27 10.66
N ASN A 73 1.31 -8.90 10.55
CA ASN A 73 0.38 -9.12 11.68
C ASN A 73 0.00 -7.84 12.45
N GLY A 74 0.01 -6.69 11.79
CA GLY A 74 -0.28 -5.37 12.38
C GLY A 74 0.92 -4.69 13.05
N ASP A 75 2.10 -5.30 13.03
CA ASP A 75 3.33 -4.68 13.55
C ASP A 75 3.82 -3.57 12.62
N LEU A 76 3.78 -2.33 13.12
CA LEU A 76 4.12 -1.15 12.33
C LEU A 76 5.61 -1.12 11.96
N ALA A 77 6.51 -1.36 12.91
CA ALA A 77 7.94 -1.27 12.65
C ALA A 77 8.42 -2.28 11.59
N SER A 78 7.89 -3.50 11.63
CA SER A 78 8.18 -4.53 10.63
C SER A 78 7.56 -4.18 9.27
N ALA A 79 6.35 -3.61 9.25
CA ALA A 79 5.71 -3.14 8.02
C ALA A 79 6.49 -1.99 7.36
N GLU A 80 6.95 -1.01 8.13
CA GLU A 80 7.80 0.08 7.64
C GLU A 80 9.09 -0.45 7.04
N LYS A 81 9.78 -1.34 7.77
CA LYS A 81 11.02 -1.98 7.30
C LYS A 81 10.80 -2.77 6.01
N GLN A 82 9.70 -3.53 5.92
CA GLN A 82 9.40 -4.34 4.74
C GLN A 82 9.05 -3.45 3.53
N LEU A 83 8.27 -2.38 3.73
CA LEU A 83 7.96 -1.42 2.67
C LEU A 83 9.23 -0.74 2.15
N ALA A 84 10.08 -0.22 3.05
CA ALA A 84 11.33 0.44 2.69
C ALA A 84 12.25 -0.50 1.88
N ALA A 85 12.41 -1.75 2.33
CA ALA A 85 13.20 -2.75 1.62
C ALA A 85 12.61 -3.09 0.24
N ALA A 86 11.28 -3.19 0.14
CA ALA A 86 10.62 -3.44 -1.13
C ALA A 86 10.79 -2.27 -2.10
N LEU A 87 10.67 -1.02 -1.65
CA LEU A 87 10.86 0.16 -2.48
C LEU A 87 12.32 0.28 -2.96
N ALA A 88 13.30 0.06 -2.09
CA ALA A 88 14.72 0.04 -2.48
C ALA A 88 15.03 -1.07 -3.50
N TRP A 89 14.40 -2.24 -3.36
CA TRP A 89 14.52 -3.30 -4.37
C TRP A 89 13.91 -2.88 -5.71
N ARG A 90 12.75 -2.22 -5.71
CA ARG A 90 12.09 -1.72 -6.93
C ARG A 90 12.87 -0.60 -7.60
N GLU A 91 13.52 0.27 -6.82
CA GLU A 91 14.42 1.31 -7.32
C GLU A 91 15.55 0.69 -8.15
N LYS A 92 16.20 -0.34 -7.59
CA LYS A 92 17.30 -1.06 -8.23
C LYS A 92 16.86 -1.90 -9.44
N TRP A 93 15.78 -2.68 -9.32
CA TRP A 93 15.38 -3.68 -10.32
C TRP A 93 14.39 -3.17 -11.36
N GLN A 94 13.67 -2.08 -11.05
CA GLN A 94 12.73 -1.41 -11.95
C GLN A 94 11.76 -2.38 -12.65
N PRO A 95 11.01 -3.20 -11.90
CA PRO A 95 10.14 -4.25 -12.47
C PRO A 95 9.07 -3.71 -13.44
N THR A 96 8.71 -2.43 -13.33
CA THR A 96 7.81 -1.76 -14.28
C THR A 96 8.39 -1.67 -15.69
N LYS A 97 9.71 -1.62 -15.85
CA LYS A 97 10.37 -1.65 -17.17
C LYS A 97 10.25 -3.03 -17.83
N LEU A 98 10.33 -4.10 -17.03
CA LEU A 98 10.22 -5.49 -17.51
C LEU A 98 8.87 -5.77 -18.18
N VAL A 99 7.81 -5.04 -17.79
CA VAL A 99 6.48 -5.17 -18.41
C VAL A 99 6.50 -4.78 -19.90
N SER A 100 7.37 -3.84 -20.26
CA SER A 100 7.52 -3.36 -21.64
C SER A 100 8.67 -4.02 -22.41
N GLU A 101 9.44 -4.89 -21.74
CA GLU A 101 10.59 -5.54 -22.35
C GLU A 101 10.19 -6.70 -23.26
N ALA A 102 10.94 -6.87 -24.36
CA ALA A 102 10.71 -7.93 -25.32
C ALA A 102 11.61 -9.13 -24.98
N PHE A 103 10.99 -10.27 -24.69
CA PHE A 103 11.70 -11.52 -24.42
C PHE A 103 11.72 -12.43 -25.65
N ASN A 104 12.71 -13.33 -25.71
CA ASN A 104 12.88 -14.24 -26.83
C ASN A 104 11.66 -15.18 -26.97
N LYS A 105 10.94 -15.04 -28.09
CA LYS A 105 9.75 -15.85 -28.40
C LYS A 105 10.05 -17.34 -28.54
N ASP A 106 11.23 -17.71 -29.02
CA ASP A 106 11.60 -19.13 -29.18
C ASP A 106 11.86 -19.78 -27.82
N LYS A 107 12.29 -19.02 -26.81
CA LYS A 107 12.50 -19.48 -25.43
C LYS A 107 11.21 -19.50 -24.60
N PHE A 108 10.42 -18.42 -24.68
CA PHE A 108 9.32 -18.17 -23.72
C PHE A 108 7.92 -18.13 -24.35
N GLY A 109 7.83 -18.14 -25.69
CA GLY A 109 6.57 -18.02 -26.41
C GLY A 109 5.60 -19.14 -26.07
N GLY A 110 4.38 -18.77 -25.65
CA GLY A 110 3.33 -19.73 -25.30
C GLY A 110 3.54 -20.44 -23.96
N LEU A 111 4.49 -20.00 -23.14
CA LEU A 111 4.70 -20.53 -21.79
C LEU A 111 4.04 -19.70 -20.68
N GLY A 112 3.63 -18.47 -20.99
CA GLY A 112 3.01 -17.55 -20.03
C GLY A 112 1.71 -16.96 -20.58
N PHE A 113 0.65 -16.98 -19.78
CA PHE A 113 -0.63 -16.34 -20.12
C PHE A 113 -1.17 -15.57 -18.92
N VAL A 114 -1.83 -14.44 -19.17
CA VAL A 114 -2.60 -13.70 -18.17
C VAL A 114 -4.04 -13.64 -18.66
N THR A 115 -4.96 -14.19 -17.86
CA THR A 115 -6.38 -14.21 -18.17
C THR A 115 -7.18 -13.49 -17.10
N ASN A 116 -8.30 -12.90 -17.48
CA ASN A 116 -9.22 -12.25 -16.55
C ASN A 116 -10.55 -13.01 -16.57
N HIS A 117 -11.00 -13.46 -15.40
CA HIS A 117 -12.22 -14.23 -15.21
C HIS A 117 -13.12 -13.50 -14.21
N LYS A 118 -14.42 -13.76 -14.26
CA LYS A 118 -15.32 -13.36 -13.18
C LYS A 118 -15.49 -14.52 -12.21
N ASP A 119 -15.36 -14.25 -10.92
CA ASP A 119 -15.70 -15.23 -9.89
C ASP A 119 -17.23 -15.39 -9.77
N GLU A 120 -17.68 -16.30 -8.90
CA GLU A 120 -19.10 -16.56 -8.66
C GLU A 120 -19.86 -15.33 -8.12
N ALA A 121 -19.14 -14.40 -7.46
CA ALA A 121 -19.68 -13.14 -6.95
C ALA A 121 -19.64 -12.01 -8.00
N GLY A 122 -19.13 -12.27 -9.20
CA GLY A 122 -19.02 -11.31 -10.30
C GLY A 122 -17.79 -10.39 -10.24
N ASN A 123 -16.85 -10.63 -9.31
CA ASN A 123 -15.61 -9.85 -9.21
C ASN A 123 -14.59 -10.31 -10.25
N ASN A 124 -13.80 -9.37 -10.77
CA ASN A 124 -12.69 -9.69 -11.67
C ASN A 124 -11.57 -10.42 -10.91
N THR A 125 -11.15 -11.55 -11.44
CA THR A 125 -10.06 -12.40 -10.95
C THR A 125 -9.04 -12.52 -12.06
N VAL A 126 -7.84 -11.99 -11.81
CA VAL A 126 -6.70 -12.11 -12.71
C VAL A 126 -5.94 -13.40 -12.39
N ILE A 127 -5.76 -14.26 -13.39
CA ILE A 127 -5.04 -15.52 -13.26
C ILE A 127 -3.81 -15.47 -14.16
N THR A 128 -2.65 -15.77 -13.59
CA THR A 128 -1.39 -15.95 -14.33
C THR A 128 -1.10 -17.45 -14.48
N TRP A 129 -0.87 -17.88 -15.72
CA TRP A 129 -0.60 -19.27 -16.08
C TRP A 129 0.84 -19.40 -16.54
N ASN A 130 1.60 -20.29 -15.91
CA ASN A 130 2.94 -20.66 -16.35
C ASN A 130 2.94 -22.13 -16.79
N ILE A 131 3.09 -22.38 -18.09
CA ILE A 131 3.00 -23.71 -18.71
C ILE A 131 4.38 -24.34 -18.85
N TYR A 132 5.01 -24.67 -17.71
CA TYR A 132 6.35 -25.26 -17.71
C TYR A 132 6.42 -26.65 -18.35
N GLY A 133 5.31 -27.39 -18.41
CA GLY A 133 5.25 -28.71 -19.07
C GLY A 133 5.40 -28.67 -20.60
N SER A 134 5.29 -27.49 -21.22
CA SER A 134 5.39 -27.32 -22.67
C SER A 134 6.77 -26.83 -23.13
N VAL A 135 7.75 -26.75 -22.23
CA VAL A 135 9.11 -26.33 -22.55
C VAL A 135 9.79 -27.38 -23.42
N LYS A 136 10.27 -26.96 -24.60
CA LYS A 136 10.94 -27.84 -25.57
C LYS A 136 12.44 -28.01 -25.28
N ASP A 137 13.08 -26.96 -24.77
CA ASP A 137 14.50 -26.96 -24.41
C ASP A 137 14.69 -26.29 -23.04
N ASN A 138 14.77 -27.11 -22.00
CA ASN A 138 14.94 -26.65 -20.63
C ASN A 138 16.25 -25.88 -20.41
N LYS A 139 17.32 -26.23 -21.14
CA LYS A 139 18.62 -25.58 -20.96
C LYS A 139 18.60 -24.20 -21.61
N ALA A 140 17.98 -24.06 -22.77
CA ALA A 140 17.83 -22.76 -23.43
C ALA A 140 16.88 -21.82 -22.66
N THR A 141 15.82 -22.37 -22.03
CA THR A 141 14.81 -21.56 -21.30
C THR A 141 15.22 -21.23 -19.86
N PHE A 142 15.94 -22.11 -19.15
CA PHE A 142 16.24 -21.95 -17.72
C PHE A 142 17.74 -21.99 -17.37
N GLY A 143 18.62 -22.13 -18.37
CA GLY A 143 20.06 -22.22 -18.14
C GLY A 143 20.73 -20.90 -17.75
N ASP A 144 20.07 -19.77 -18.03
CA ASP A 144 20.49 -18.45 -17.57
C ASP A 144 19.47 -17.94 -16.55
N VAL A 145 19.93 -17.72 -15.32
CA VAL A 145 19.10 -17.26 -14.18
C VAL A 145 19.19 -15.74 -14.02
N THR A 146 20.06 -15.09 -14.80
CA THR A 146 20.32 -13.65 -14.73
C THR A 146 19.73 -12.86 -15.90
N GLU A 147 19.23 -13.55 -16.92
CA GLU A 147 18.46 -13.01 -18.06
C GLU A 147 17.03 -12.60 -17.67
#